data_AF-A0A3N8AK35-F1
#
_entry.id   AF-A0A3N8AK35-F1
#
_cell.length_a   1.000
_cell.length_b   1.000
_cell.length_c   1.000
_cell.angle_alpha   90.00
_cell.angle_beta   90.00
_cell.angle_gamma   90.00
#
_symmetry.space_group_name_H-M   'P 1'
#
loop_
_entity.id
_entity.type
_entity.pdbx_description
1 polymer ?
#
loop_
_entity_poly.entity_id
_entity_poly.type
_entity_poly.pdbx_seq_one_letter_code
_entity_poly.pdbx_strand_id
1 'polypeptide(L)' 'MSILINKDTKVITQGITGKTGQFHTRACREYANGREAFVAGVNPKKAGEDFEGIPIYA' A
#
# COMPACT_ATOMS: atom_id res chain seq x y z
N MET A 1 3.74 22.42 -6.24
CA MET A 1 3.21 22.62 -4.88
C MET A 1 2.02 21.70 -4.73
N SER A 2 2.04 20.82 -3.75
CA SER A 2 0.94 19.88 -3.49
C SER A 2 0.17 20.30 -2.22
N ILE A 3 -1.12 19.96 -2.14
CA ILE A 3 -1.99 20.41 -1.06
C ILE A 3 -2.04 19.39 0.08
N LEU A 4 -2.31 18.12 -0.23
CA LEU A 4 -2.56 17.08 0.77
C LEU A 4 -1.44 16.03 0.90
N ILE A 5 -0.82 15.65 -0.22
CA ILE A 5 0.22 14.62 -0.27
C ILE A 5 1.43 15.12 -1.02
N ASN A 6 2.60 14.57 -0.73
CA ASN A 6 3.86 14.88 -1.41
C ASN A 6 4.69 13.61 -1.60
N LYS A 7 5.91 13.76 -2.13
CA LYS A 7 6.83 12.65 -2.41
C LYS A 7 7.24 11.83 -1.16
N ASP A 8 7.10 12.42 0.03
CA ASP A 8 7.48 11.80 1.30
C ASP A 8 6.28 11.18 2.03
N THR A 9 5.07 11.33 1.47
CA THR A 9 3.84 10.76 2.05
C THR A 9 3.90 9.23 2.05
N LYS A 10 3.65 8.66 3.23
CA LYS A 10 3.52 7.22 3.42
C LYS A 10 2.06 6.83 3.34
N VAL A 11 1.77 5.77 2.59
CA VAL A 11 0.43 5.28 2.26
C VAL A 11 0.28 3.85 2.75
N ILE A 12 -0.87 3.56 3.33
CA ILE A 12 -1.31 2.20 3.64
C ILE A 12 -2.53 1.84 2.80
N THR A 13 -2.68 0.56 2.45
CA THR A 13 -3.90 0.08 1.77
C THR A 13 -4.71 -0.81 2.70
N GLN A 14 -5.90 -0.36 3.08
CA GLN A 14 -6.86 -1.20 3.79
C GLN A 14 -7.59 -2.11 2.80
N GLY A 15 -7.68 -3.40 3.12
CA GLY A 15 -8.20 -4.40 2.18
C GLY A 15 -7.23 -4.73 1.04
N ILE A 16 -5.92 -4.62 1.30
CA ILE A 16 -4.85 -4.82 0.29
C ILE A 16 -4.95 -6.17 -0.42
N THR A 17 -5.46 -7.21 0.24
CA THR A 17 -5.55 -8.56 -0.32
C THR A 17 -6.80 -8.78 -1.18
N GLY A 18 -7.70 -7.80 -1.27
CA GLY A 18 -8.84 -7.85 -2.18
C GLY A 18 -8.41 -7.56 -3.61
N LYS A 19 -9.15 -8.05 -4.62
CA LYS A 19 -8.82 -7.86 -6.05
C LYS A 19 -8.54 -6.39 -6.40
N THR A 20 -9.41 -5.48 -5.95
CA THR A 20 -9.28 -4.04 -6.22
C THR A 20 -8.12 -3.42 -5.45
N GLY A 21 -7.92 -3.82 -4.18
CA GLY A 21 -6.78 -3.37 -3.36
C GLY A 21 -5.47 -3.74 -4.03
N GLN A 22 -5.29 -5.01 -4.40
CA GLN A 22 -4.08 -5.47 -5.09
C GLN A 22 -3.83 -4.72 -6.40
N PHE A 23 -4.87 -4.53 -7.22
CA PHE A 23 -4.75 -3.84 -8.50
C PHE A 23 -4.29 -2.39 -8.34
N HIS A 24 -4.97 -1.61 -7.50
CA HIS A 24 -4.63 -0.20 -7.31
C HIS A 24 -3.32 -0.02 -6.54
N THR A 25 -3.04 -0.84 -5.52
CA THR A 25 -1.77 -0.76 -4.79
C THR A 25 -0.58 -0.99 -5.72
N ARG A 26 -0.65 -1.98 -6.63
CA ARG A 26 0.42 -2.23 -7.60
C ARG A 26 0.61 -1.04 -8.54
N ALA A 27 -0.46 -0.60 -9.20
CA ALA A 27 -0.40 0.51 -10.15
C ALA A 27 0.06 1.83 -9.49
N CYS A 28 -0.46 2.14 -8.31
CA CYS A 28 -0.08 3.36 -7.60
C CYS A 28 1.35 3.29 -7.05
N ARG A 29 1.83 2.12 -6.64
CA ARG A 29 3.21 1.91 -6.23
C ARG A 29 4.18 2.13 -7.39
N GLU A 30 3.87 1.59 -8.57
CA GLU A 30 4.68 1.78 -9.78
C GLU A 30 4.72 3.25 -10.23
N TYR A 31 3.61 3.96 -10.06
CA TYR A 31 3.52 5.38 -10.40
C TYR A 31 4.20 6.30 -9.36
N ALA A 32 4.10 5.99 -8.08
CA ALA A 32 4.64 6.78 -6.98
C ALA A 32 6.09 6.38 -6.66
N ASN A 33 6.60 6.80 -5.49
CA ASN A 33 7.94 6.45 -5.02
C ASN A 33 8.08 4.98 -4.55
N GLY A 34 7.34 4.05 -5.16
CA GLY A 34 7.48 2.63 -4.90
C GLY A 34 7.20 2.24 -3.44
N ARG A 35 8.08 1.38 -2.91
CA ARG A 35 8.02 0.89 -1.52
C ARG A 35 8.28 1.98 -0.49
N GLU A 36 8.93 3.07 -0.89
CA GLU A 36 9.07 4.21 0.01
C GLU A 36 7.73 4.87 0.28
N ALA A 37 6.81 4.89 -0.69
CA ALA A 37 5.47 5.45 -0.49
C ALA A 37 4.48 4.43 0.10
N PHE A 38 4.42 3.21 -0.45
CA PHE A 38 3.46 2.18 -0.01
C PHE A 38 4.09 1.26 1.04
N VAL A 39 3.81 1.53 2.31
CA VAL A 39 4.57 0.96 3.45
C VAL A 39 3.87 -0.18 4.18
N ALA A 40 2.54 -0.29 4.08
CA ALA A 40 1.80 -1.35 4.75
C ALA A 40 0.44 -1.64 4.10
N GLY A 41 -0.06 -2.84 4.34
CA GLY A 41 -1.42 -3.23 4.04
C GLY A 41 -2.17 -3.70 5.28
N VAL A 42 -3.50 -3.69 5.23
CA VAL A 42 -4.35 -4.16 6.34
C VAL A 42 -5.30 -5.26 5.86
N ASN A 43 -5.30 -6.38 6.57
CA ASN A 43 -6.33 -7.42 6.52
C ASN A 43 -6.39 -8.17 7.87
N PRO A 44 -7.53 -8.10 8.60
CA PRO A 44 -7.70 -8.74 9.91
C PRO A 44 -7.46 -10.26 9.96
N LYS A 45 -7.60 -10.95 8.81
CA LYS A 45 -7.47 -12.41 8.70
C LYS A 45 -6.12 -12.86 8.13
N LYS A 46 -5.26 -11.92 7.70
CA LYS A 46 -4.02 -12.21 6.97
C LYS A 46 -2.82 -11.40 7.48
N ALA A 47 -2.84 -11.06 8.78
CA ALA A 47 -1.72 -10.38 9.41
C ALA A 47 -0.47 -11.27 9.42
N GLY A 48 0.69 -10.68 9.15
CA GLY A 48 1.98 -11.39 9.04
C GLY A 48 2.32 -11.89 7.63
N GLU A 49 1.37 -11.86 6.68
CA GLU A 49 1.64 -12.08 5.27
C GLU A 49 2.22 -10.80 4.60
N ASP A 50 2.64 -10.93 3.34
CA ASP A 50 3.05 -9.80 2.51
C ASP A 50 2.30 -9.76 1.17
N PHE A 51 2.16 -8.55 0.62
CA PHE A 51 1.77 -8.33 -0.77
C PHE A 51 2.93 -7.66 -1.52
N GLU A 52 3.69 -8.46 -2.29
CA GLU A 52 4.83 -7.99 -3.10
C GLU A 52 5.93 -7.26 -2.31
N GLY A 53 6.15 -7.74 -1.09
CA GLY A 53 7.06 -7.17 -0.10
C GLY A 53 6.47 -6.02 0.70
N ILE A 54 5.17 -5.73 0.59
CA ILE A 54 4.46 -4.81 1.50
C ILE A 54 3.90 -5.64 2.67
N PRO A 55 4.31 -5.40 3.91
CA PRO A 55 3.85 -6.17 5.07
C PRO A 55 2.36 -5.92 5.36
N ILE A 56 1.66 -6.97 5.78
CA ILE A 56 0.22 -6.93 6.09
C ILE A 56 -0.01 -7.05 7.61
N TYR A 57 -0.84 -6.17 8.14
CA TYR A 57 -1.23 -6.11 9.55
C TYR A 57 -2.74 -6.34 9.72
N ALA A 58 -3.16 -6.61 10.97
CA ALA A 58 -4.57 -6.70 11.35
C ALA A 58 -5.16 -5.32 11.62
#